data_AF-A0A973FN25-F1
#
_entry.id   AF-A0A973FN25-F1
#
_cell.length_a   1.000
_cell.length_b   1.000
_cell.length_c   1.000
_cell.angle_alpha   90.00
_cell.angle_beta   90.00
_cell.angle_gamma   90.00
#
_symmetry.space_group_name_H-M   'P 1'
#
loop_
_entity.id
_entity.type
_entity.pdbx_description
1 polymer ?
#
loop_
_entity_poly.entity_id
_entity_poly.type
_entity_poly.pdbx_seq_one_letter_code
_entity_poly.pdbx_strand_id
1 'polypeptide(L)'
;PVNILVENVLRGQPPEAIAARFASLRLDQVYATILWYLRDREHLDAYLADWLTASRAAREAQDRNPPPVILKLRQHKAALPSAS
;
A
#
# COMPACT_ATOMS: atom_id res chain seq x y z
N PRO A 1 -3.67 0.09 -8.03
CA PRO A 1 -2.59 -0.71 -8.66
C PRO A 1 -2.68 -2.18 -8.24
N VAL A 2 -2.33 -3.11 -9.14
CA VAL A 2 -2.36 -4.58 -8.94
C VAL A 2 -1.64 -5.00 -7.64
N ASN A 3 -0.60 -4.27 -7.28
CA ASN A 3 0.21 -4.52 -6.09
C ASN A 3 -0.55 -4.45 -4.75
N ILE A 4 -1.47 -3.47 -4.61
CA ILE A 4 -2.30 -3.33 -3.39
C ILE A 4 -3.29 -4.49 -3.28
N LEU A 5 -3.75 -4.99 -4.42
CA LEU A 5 -4.74 -6.04 -4.51
C LEU A 5 -4.14 -7.37 -4.06
N VAL A 6 -2.95 -7.72 -4.58
CA VAL A 6 -2.22 -8.93 -4.14
C VAL A 6 -1.83 -8.84 -2.66
N GLU A 7 -1.39 -7.68 -2.18
CA GLU A 7 -1.06 -7.51 -0.76
C GLU A 7 -2.27 -7.78 0.16
N ASN A 8 -3.46 -7.28 -0.18
CA ASN A 8 -4.65 -7.51 0.66
C ASN A 8 -5.13 -8.97 0.61
N VAL A 9 -5.01 -9.63 -0.54
CA VAL A 9 -5.29 -11.08 -0.67
C VAL A 9 -4.31 -11.89 0.19
N LEU A 10 -3.02 -11.56 0.16
CA LEU A 10 -1.99 -12.20 0.99
C LEU A 10 -2.21 -11.96 2.49
N ARG A 11 -2.86 -10.85 2.86
CA ARG A 11 -3.29 -10.55 4.24
C ARG A 11 -4.58 -11.29 4.63
N GLY A 12 -5.10 -12.18 3.78
CA GLY A 12 -6.27 -13.01 4.05
C GLY A 12 -7.61 -12.28 3.92
N GLN A 13 -7.66 -11.11 3.28
CA GLN A 13 -8.94 -10.45 3.02
C GLN A 13 -9.74 -11.19 1.94
N PRO A 14 -11.05 -11.43 2.13
CA PRO A 14 -11.87 -12.04 1.09
C PRO A 14 -11.98 -11.08 -0.12
N PRO A 15 -12.01 -11.59 -1.36
CA PRO A 15 -12.08 -10.78 -2.58
C PRO A 15 -13.22 -9.74 -2.58
N GLU A 16 -14.36 -10.09 -2.00
CA GLU A 16 -15.55 -9.25 -1.87
C GLU A 16 -15.30 -8.05 -0.96
N ALA A 17 -14.57 -8.25 0.16
CA ALA A 17 -14.20 -7.16 1.05
C ALA A 17 -13.20 -6.20 0.39
N ILE A 18 -12.29 -6.73 -0.44
CA ILE A 18 -11.34 -5.91 -1.22
C ILE A 18 -12.10 -5.05 -2.23
N ALA A 19 -13.02 -5.64 -2.99
CA ALA A 19 -13.86 -4.90 -3.94
C ALA A 19 -14.72 -3.82 -3.25
N ALA A 20 -15.30 -4.14 -2.09
CA ALA A 20 -16.10 -3.18 -1.31
C ALA A 20 -15.28 -2.01 -0.77
N ARG A 21 -14.00 -2.23 -0.44
CA ARG A 21 -13.10 -1.20 0.10
C ARG A 21 -12.60 -0.23 -0.97
N PHE A 22 -12.48 -0.68 -2.21
CA PHE A 22 -11.91 0.10 -3.30
C PHE A 22 -12.95 0.32 -4.40
N ALA A 23 -13.65 1.47 -4.33
CA ALA A 23 -14.73 1.81 -5.26
C ALA A 23 -14.32 1.81 -6.76
N SER A 24 -13.03 1.92 -7.06
CA SER A 24 -12.48 1.85 -8.42
C SER A 24 -12.28 0.42 -8.94
N LEU A 25 -12.49 -0.61 -8.11
CA LEU A 25 -12.26 -2.01 -8.46
C LEU A 25 -13.57 -2.77 -8.56
N ARG A 26 -13.71 -3.53 -9.64
CA ARG A 26 -14.81 -4.49 -9.81
C ARG A 26 -14.38 -5.87 -9.29
N LEU A 27 -15.33 -6.64 -8.75
CA LEU A 27 -15.04 -7.94 -8.14
C LEU A 27 -14.39 -8.94 -9.12
N ASP A 28 -14.78 -8.91 -10.40
CA ASP A 28 -14.17 -9.74 -11.44
C ASP A 28 -12.69 -9.37 -11.69
N GLN A 29 -12.32 -8.10 -11.58
CA GLN A 29 -10.92 -7.65 -11.66
C GLN A 29 -10.11 -8.16 -10.45
N VAL A 30 -10.73 -8.25 -9.28
CA VAL A 30 -10.11 -8.83 -8.08
C VAL A 30 -9.80 -10.31 -8.33
N TYR A 31 -10.78 -11.10 -8.79
CA TYR A 31 -10.58 -12.51 -9.10
C TYR A 31 -9.59 -12.75 -10.24
N ALA A 32 -9.65 -11.96 -11.32
CA ALA A 32 -8.70 -12.07 -12.44
C ALA A 32 -7.26 -11.84 -11.98
N THR A 33 -7.06 -10.89 -11.06
CA THR A 33 -5.74 -10.62 -10.48
C THR A 33 -5.25 -11.79 -9.61
N ILE A 34 -6.12 -12.37 -8.79
CA ILE A 34 -5.80 -13.56 -7.99
C ILE A 34 -5.40 -14.72 -8.90
N LEU A 35 -6.17 -14.97 -9.96
CA LEU A 35 -5.87 -16.01 -10.93
C LEU A 35 -4.51 -15.79 -11.60
N TRP A 36 -4.22 -14.54 -12.01
CA TRP A 36 -2.94 -14.19 -12.61
C TRP A 36 -1.78 -14.45 -11.64
N TYR A 37 -1.92 -14.05 -10.37
CA TYR A 37 -0.95 -14.33 -9.32
C TYR A 37 -0.73 -15.82 -9.09
N LEU A 38 -1.79 -16.62 -9.05
CA LEU A 38 -1.66 -18.06 -8.87
C LEU A 38 -0.97 -18.75 -10.06
N ARG A 39 -1.08 -18.19 -11.27
CA ARG A 39 -0.48 -18.75 -12.48
C ARG A 39 1.02 -18.44 -12.62
N ASP A 40 1.45 -17.29 -12.12
CA ASP A 40 2.84 -16.81 -12.28
C ASP A 40 3.41 -16.30 -10.95
N ARG A 41 3.27 -17.15 -9.93
CA ARG A 41 3.51 -16.77 -8.54
C ARG A 41 4.95 -16.33 -8.29
N GLU A 42 5.93 -17.05 -8.82
CA GLU A 42 7.34 -16.74 -8.60
C GLU A 42 7.73 -15.37 -9.16
N HIS A 43 7.26 -15.06 -10.37
CA HIS A 43 7.53 -13.77 -11.00
C HIS A 43 6.88 -12.61 -10.22
N LEU A 44 5.63 -12.79 -9.79
CA LEU A 44 4.95 -11.77 -8.99
C LEU A 44 5.56 -11.61 -7.61
N ASP A 45 5.95 -12.69 -6.95
CA ASP A 45 6.58 -12.64 -5.63
C ASP A 45 7.90 -11.85 -5.70
N ALA A 46 8.70 -12.07 -6.75
CA ALA A 46 9.91 -11.28 -7.01
C ALA A 46 9.61 -9.79 -7.24
N TYR A 47 8.65 -9.48 -8.11
CA TYR A 47 8.22 -8.11 -8.37
C TYR A 47 7.72 -7.39 -7.10
N LEU A 48 6.90 -8.08 -6.29
CA LEU A 48 6.35 -7.56 -5.04
C LEU A 48 7.47 -7.28 -4.02
N ALA A 49 8.46 -8.16 -3.92
CA ALA A 49 9.61 -7.99 -3.05
C ALA A 49 10.44 -6.75 -3.45
N ASP A 50 10.70 -6.58 -4.74
CA ASP A 50 11.41 -5.41 -5.28
C ASP A 50 10.64 -4.12 -5.00
N TRP A 51 9.33 -4.11 -5.27
CA TRP A 51 8.47 -2.97 -5.00
C TRP A 51 8.43 -2.61 -3.51
N LEU A 52 8.34 -3.60 -2.62
CA LEU A 52 8.36 -3.38 -1.16
C LEU A 52 9.69 -2.79 -0.69
N THR A 53 10.79 -3.21 -1.31
CA THR A 53 12.13 -2.71 -1.02
C THR A 53 12.27 -1.26 -1.48
N ALA A 54 11.90 -0.96 -2.73
CA ALA A 54 11.92 0.39 -3.27
C ALA A 54 11.01 1.35 -2.47
N SER A 55 9.82 0.89 -2.09
CA SER A 55 8.87 1.67 -1.30
C SER A 55 9.39 2.00 0.10
N ARG A 56 10.09 1.05 0.75
CA ARG A 56 10.76 1.29 2.03
C ARG A 56 11.89 2.31 1.89
N ALA A 57 12.76 2.13 0.90
CA ALA A 57 13.86 3.06 0.65
C ALA A 57 13.37 4.49 0.36
N ALA A 58 12.28 4.63 -0.41
CA ALA A 58 11.67 5.92 -0.69
C ALA A 58 11.13 6.61 0.57
N ARG A 59 10.49 5.85 1.47
CA ARG A 59 10.02 6.38 2.78
C ARG A 59 11.18 6.82 3.65
N GLU A 60 12.23 6.01 3.76
CA GLU A 60 13.43 6.37 4.53
C GLU A 60 14.13 7.62 3.97
N ALA A 61 14.15 7.80 2.65
CA ALA A 61 14.66 9.01 2.02
C ALA A 61 13.79 10.23 2.36
N GLN A 62 12.46 10.10 2.29
CA GLN A 62 11.52 11.16 2.67
C GLN A 62 11.59 11.52 4.16
N ASP A 63 11.80 10.53 5.04
CA ASP A 63 11.95 10.77 6.48
C ASP A 63 13.27 11.48 6.81
N ARG A 64 14.35 11.15 6.09
CA ARG A 64 15.64 11.85 6.21
C ARG A 64 15.62 13.26 5.66
N ASN A 65 14.84 13.52 4.61
CA ASN A 65 14.71 14.84 4.00
C ASN A 65 13.24 15.23 3.79
N PRO A 66 12.50 15.53 4.88
CA PRO A 66 11.09 15.82 4.80
C PRO A 66 10.85 17.15 4.09
N PRO A 67 9.85 17.24 3.20
CA PRO A 67 9.48 18.49 2.56
C PRO A 67 9.17 19.60 3.59
N PRO A 68 9.44 20.89 3.29
CA PRO A 68 9.23 21.98 4.22
C PRO A 68 7.80 22.06 4.80
N VAL A 69 6.79 21.66 4.00
CA VAL A 69 5.39 21.60 4.45
C VAL A 69 5.20 20.56 5.56
N ILE A 70 5.88 19.42 5.50
CA ILE A 70 5.82 18.36 6.52
C ILE A 70 6.47 18.84 7.82
N LEU A 71 7.58 19.58 7.73
CA LEU A 71 8.24 20.17 8.90
C LEU A 71 7.31 21.16 9.62
N LYS A 72 6.65 22.05 8.88
CA LYS A 72 5.66 22.98 9.45
C LYS A 72 4.50 22.25 10.12
N LEU A 73 3.93 21.23 9.47
CA LEU A 73 2.84 20.43 10.04
C LEU A 73 3.26 19.71 11.33
N ARG A 74 4.49 19.16 11.38
CA ARG A 74 5.04 18.53 12.59
C ARG A 74 5.17 19.53 13.75
N GLN A 75 5.63 20.75 13.47
CA GLN A 75 5.71 21.82 14.47
C GLN A 75 4.34 22.22 15.00
N HIS A 76 3.33 22.39 14.13
CA HIS A 76 1.97 22.70 14.56
C HIS A 76 1.37 21.58 15.41
N LYS A 77 1.56 20.31 15.03
CA LYS A 77 1.08 19.16 15.82
C LYS A 77 1.69 19.12 17.22
N ALA A 78 2.98 19.43 17.35
CA ALA A 78 3.66 19.46 18.65
C ALA A 78 3.21 20.63 19.54
N ALA A 79 2.70 21.71 18.93
CA ALA A 79 2.20 22.89 19.63
C ALA A 79 0.71 22.80 20.02
N LEU A 80 -0.05 21.83 19.50
CA LEU A 80 -1.41 21.57 19.99
C LEU A 80 -1.32 20.94 21.39
N PRO A 81 -1.96 21.51 22.43
CA PRO A 81 -2.08 20.82 23.71
C PRO A 81 -2.87 19.52 23.48
N SER A 82 -2.35 18.41 24.01
CA SER A 82 -3.05 17.13 24.01
C SER A 82 -4.44 17.35 24.61
N ALA A 83 -5.49 17.19 23.80
CA ALA A 83 -6.85 17.23 24.30
C ALA A 83 -6.97 16.21 25.43
N SER A 84 -7.26 16.71 26.64
CA SER A 84 -7.49 15.92 27.85
C SER A 84 -8.86 15.27 27.83
#